data_AF-A0AAV5F5I9-F1
#
_entry.id   AF-A0AAV5F5I9-F1
#
_cell.length_a   1.000
_cell.length_b   1.000
_cell.length_c   1.000
_cell.angle_alpha   90.00
_cell.angle_beta   90.00
_cell.angle_gamma   90.00
#
_symmetry.space_group_name_H-M   'P 1'
#
loop_
_entity.id
_entity.type
_entity.pdbx_description
1 polymer ?
#
loop_
_entity_poly.entity_id
_entity_poly.type
_entity_poly.pdbx_seq_one_letter_code
_entity_poly.pdbx_strand_id
1 'polypeptide(L)'
;MTAAAQERWTLLAGIPNVVEDEEANRTIGPGADFSVVYNELPSASALTVRLRISSPTSLYVYPYIAAADRSGLLLLRARRHLTPVQSMISYHICDARTGEVISLAKNCSTRVSGSNVGLILKGERCMVAELLPRSDGSGIATLLCYTVGQYQWVEMELTYSPPLIKTRSWFGEGVVSHGGMLWWVDLSYGILACDPFADEPELLHIPLPGVLDELPVDAVNNLGAYRCLKVSGGKLRFVQIHGSRDAPVVSTWALADPAGNWNPEHNVRLADVWTDESYLNTMLPRTVS
;
A
#
# COMPACT_ATOMS: atom_id res chain seq x y z
N MET A 1 37.36 -4.21 -1.15
CA MET A 1 35.98 -4.01 -0.67
C MET A 1 35.16 -3.59 -1.87
N THR A 2 34.42 -4.51 -2.47
CA THR A 2 33.45 -4.18 -3.53
C THR A 2 32.36 -3.32 -2.91
N ALA A 3 32.17 -2.10 -3.42
CA ALA A 3 31.02 -1.29 -3.09
C ALA A 3 29.77 -2.15 -3.29
N ALA A 4 28.93 -2.25 -2.26
CA ALA A 4 27.64 -2.94 -2.38
C ALA A 4 26.93 -2.33 -3.60
N ALA A 5 26.51 -3.18 -4.55
CA ALA A 5 25.78 -2.72 -5.71
C ALA A 5 24.60 -1.88 -5.21
N GLN A 6 24.57 -0.61 -5.59
CA GLN A 6 23.54 0.31 -5.15
C GLN A 6 22.21 -0.24 -5.67
N GLU A 7 21.35 -0.71 -4.76
CA GLU A 7 20.04 -1.23 -5.11
C GLU A 7 19.30 -0.14 -5.90
N ARG A 8 18.99 -0.44 -7.16
CA ARG A 8 18.28 0.49 -8.03
C ARG A 8 16.83 0.52 -7.58
N TRP A 9 16.40 1.65 -7.03
CA TRP A 9 15.01 1.88 -6.63
C TRP A 9 14.34 2.81 -7.64
N THR A 10 13.02 2.69 -7.74
CA THR A 10 12.17 3.44 -8.67
C THR A 10 11.00 4.02 -7.89
N LEU A 11 10.65 5.27 -8.19
CA LEU A 11 9.36 5.84 -7.82
C LEU A 11 8.32 5.35 -8.81
N LEU A 12 7.27 4.68 -8.35
CA LEU A 12 6.17 4.22 -9.20
C LEU A 12 4.91 5.00 -8.84
N ALA A 13 4.27 5.59 -9.85
CA ALA A 13 2.99 6.24 -9.67
C ALA A 13 1.93 5.21 -9.23
N GLY A 14 1.22 5.50 -8.14
CA GLY A 14 0.22 4.58 -7.59
C GLY A 14 -1.01 4.41 -8.49
N ILE A 15 -1.32 5.40 -9.34
CA ILE A 15 -2.45 5.34 -10.28
C ILE A 15 -1.90 5.04 -11.67
N PRO A 16 -2.29 3.92 -12.30
CA PRO A 16 -1.85 3.61 -13.66
C PRO A 16 -2.57 4.47 -14.69
N ASN A 17 -1.89 4.68 -15.82
CA ASN A 17 -2.52 5.21 -17.03
C ASN A 17 -3.36 4.11 -17.67
N VAL A 18 -4.59 4.43 -18.07
CA VAL A 18 -5.48 3.51 -18.78
C VAL A 18 -5.67 4.03 -20.18
N VAL A 19 -5.31 3.23 -21.17
CA VAL A 19 -5.33 3.62 -22.60
C VAL A 19 -6.26 2.74 -23.41
N GLU A 20 -6.88 3.32 -24.44
CA GLU A 20 -7.69 2.60 -25.41
C GLU A 20 -6.84 1.68 -26.29
N ASP A 21 -7.44 0.69 -26.94
CA ASP A 21 -6.68 -0.34 -27.67
C ASP A 21 -5.84 0.22 -28.83
N GLU A 22 -6.29 1.28 -29.51
CA GLU A 22 -5.51 1.92 -30.59
C GLU A 22 -4.23 2.59 -30.07
N GLU A 23 -4.33 3.32 -28.95
CA GLU A 23 -3.18 3.95 -28.29
C GLU A 23 -2.30 2.92 -27.60
N ALA A 24 -2.90 1.90 -26.99
CA ALA A 24 -2.21 0.76 -26.42
C ALA A 24 -1.35 0.05 -27.46
N ASN A 25 -1.79 -0.10 -28.71
CA ASN A 25 -0.98 -0.74 -29.74
C ASN A 25 0.27 0.08 -30.14
N ARG A 26 0.31 1.38 -29.81
CA ARG A 26 1.48 2.25 -30.02
C ARG A 26 2.42 2.28 -28.81
N THR A 27 1.87 2.11 -27.61
CA THR A 27 2.57 2.33 -26.33
C THR A 27 2.90 1.03 -25.60
N ILE A 28 2.13 -0.03 -25.83
CA ILE A 28 2.25 -1.36 -25.24
C ILE A 28 2.62 -2.33 -26.36
N GLY A 29 3.63 -3.18 -26.12
CA GLY A 29 4.09 -4.16 -27.09
C GLY A 29 2.96 -5.08 -27.61
N PRO A 30 3.07 -5.61 -28.84
CA PRO A 30 2.07 -6.51 -29.40
C PRO A 30 1.81 -7.72 -28.48
N GLY A 31 0.55 -7.97 -28.14
CA GLY A 31 0.15 -9.08 -27.27
C GLY A 31 0.26 -8.82 -25.76
N ALA A 32 0.97 -7.77 -25.32
CA ALA A 32 1.06 -7.42 -23.90
C ALA A 32 -0.17 -6.63 -23.41
N ASP A 33 -0.54 -6.86 -22.15
CA ASP A 33 -1.69 -6.24 -21.49
C ASP A 33 -1.37 -4.93 -20.77
N PHE A 34 -0.10 -4.72 -20.46
CA PHE A 34 0.41 -3.53 -19.82
C PHE A 34 1.87 -3.28 -20.18
N SER A 35 2.37 -2.10 -19.84
CA SER A 35 3.80 -1.77 -19.86
C SER A 35 4.17 -0.89 -18.68
N VAL A 36 5.44 -0.92 -18.28
CA VAL A 36 5.97 -0.01 -17.26
C VAL A 36 7.01 0.88 -17.94
N VAL A 37 6.81 2.20 -17.86
CA VAL A 37 7.79 3.18 -18.29
C VAL A 37 8.68 3.50 -17.10
N TYR A 38 9.95 3.12 -17.19
CA TYR A 38 10.96 3.40 -16.16
C TYR A 38 11.61 4.76 -16.41
N ASN A 39 11.33 5.70 -15.52
CA ASN A 39 11.92 7.02 -15.53
C ASN A 39 13.10 7.12 -14.56
N GLU A 40 14.04 8.01 -14.85
CA GLU A 40 15.11 8.35 -13.90
C GLU A 40 14.56 9.21 -12.77
N LEU A 41 15.13 9.03 -11.58
CA LEU A 41 14.75 9.80 -10.40
C LEU A 41 15.10 11.28 -10.60
N PRO A 42 14.28 12.23 -10.09
CA PRO A 42 13.12 12.03 -9.22
C PRO A 42 11.79 11.78 -9.95
N SER A 43 11.79 11.61 -11.28
CA SER A 43 10.55 11.42 -12.04
C SER A 43 9.92 10.06 -11.74
N ALA A 44 8.62 10.06 -11.46
CA ALA A 44 7.87 8.83 -11.23
C ALA A 44 7.75 8.02 -12.53
N SER A 45 8.08 6.74 -12.44
CA SER A 45 7.73 5.72 -13.42
C SER A 45 6.23 5.47 -13.40
N ALA A 46 5.67 5.02 -14.52
CA ALA A 46 4.22 4.84 -14.66
C ALA A 46 3.89 3.48 -15.26
N LEU A 47 2.86 2.85 -14.70
CA LEU A 47 2.23 1.66 -15.26
C LEU A 47 1.14 2.10 -16.25
N THR A 48 1.18 1.58 -17.47
CA THR A 48 0.14 1.79 -18.48
C THR A 48 -0.58 0.48 -18.75
N VAL A 49 -1.90 0.45 -18.60
CA VAL A 49 -2.74 -0.75 -18.78
C VAL A 49 -3.77 -0.54 -19.90
N ARG A 50 -4.11 -1.61 -20.61
CA ARG A 50 -5.19 -1.57 -21.61
C ARG A 50 -6.56 -1.42 -20.94
N LEU A 51 -7.49 -0.80 -21.67
CA LEU A 51 -8.90 -0.65 -21.28
C LEU A 51 -9.58 -1.99 -20.92
N ARG A 52 -9.15 -3.10 -21.53
CA ARG A 52 -9.67 -4.43 -21.23
C ARG A 52 -9.32 -4.93 -19.82
N ILE A 53 -8.23 -4.42 -19.23
CA ILE A 53 -7.80 -4.74 -17.86
C ILE A 53 -8.51 -3.84 -16.86
N SER A 54 -8.51 -2.53 -17.08
CA SER A 54 -9.19 -1.56 -16.22
C SER A 54 -9.86 -0.45 -17.03
N SER A 55 -10.93 0.10 -16.49
CA SER A 55 -11.52 1.36 -16.90
C SER A 55 -10.69 2.55 -16.38
N PRO A 56 -10.76 3.71 -17.06
CA PRO A 56 -10.04 4.92 -16.67
C PRO A 56 -10.53 5.50 -15.33
N THR A 57 -9.77 6.45 -14.82
CA THR A 57 -10.11 7.20 -13.61
C THR A 57 -11.42 7.97 -13.78
N SER A 58 -12.30 7.87 -12.78
CA SER A 58 -13.49 8.71 -12.62
C SER A 58 -13.48 9.40 -11.24
N LEU A 59 -14.40 10.37 -11.06
CA LEU A 59 -14.42 11.28 -9.90
C LEU A 59 -14.37 10.61 -8.52
N TYR A 60 -14.82 9.36 -8.40
CA TYR A 60 -14.89 8.63 -7.12
C TYR A 60 -14.18 7.28 -7.17
N VAL A 61 -13.64 6.91 -8.34
CA VAL A 61 -13.26 5.53 -8.65
C VAL A 61 -12.06 5.54 -9.59
N TYR A 62 -10.92 5.04 -9.13
CA TYR A 62 -9.73 4.88 -9.96
C TYR A 62 -9.08 3.52 -9.72
N PRO A 63 -8.42 2.95 -10.75
CA PRO A 63 -7.48 1.86 -10.53
C PRO A 63 -6.27 2.36 -9.75
N TYR A 64 -5.64 1.49 -8.98
CA TYR A 64 -4.37 1.80 -8.36
C TYR A 64 -3.57 0.53 -8.06
N ILE A 65 -2.26 0.71 -7.89
CA ILE A 65 -1.30 -0.33 -7.53
C ILE A 65 -1.37 -0.50 -6.01
N ALA A 66 -1.92 -1.63 -5.57
CA ALA A 66 -2.14 -1.92 -4.16
C ALA A 66 -0.89 -2.43 -3.45
N ALA A 67 -0.03 -3.16 -4.15
CA ALA A 67 1.24 -3.63 -3.63
C ALA A 67 2.27 -3.79 -4.75
N ALA A 68 3.54 -3.72 -4.39
CA ALA A 68 4.66 -4.00 -5.27
C ALA A 68 5.69 -4.82 -4.49
N ASP A 69 6.23 -5.85 -5.14
CA ASP A 69 7.29 -6.69 -4.58
C ASP A 69 8.62 -6.47 -5.33
N ARG A 70 9.73 -6.78 -4.65
CA ARG A 70 11.09 -6.69 -5.18
C ARG A 70 11.34 -7.61 -6.38
N SER A 71 10.54 -8.67 -6.55
CA SER A 71 10.57 -9.53 -7.74
C SER A 71 10.09 -8.84 -9.02
N GLY A 72 9.43 -7.67 -8.91
CA GLY A 72 8.79 -6.97 -10.04
C GLY A 72 7.31 -7.30 -10.20
N LEU A 73 6.72 -8.09 -9.30
CA LEU A 73 5.28 -8.31 -9.26
C LEU A 73 4.56 -7.07 -8.70
N LEU A 74 3.55 -6.61 -9.43
CA LEU A 74 2.68 -5.50 -9.04
C LEU A 74 1.25 -6.02 -8.87
N LEU A 75 0.63 -5.74 -7.73
CA LEU A 75 -0.78 -6.02 -7.51
C LEU A 75 -1.59 -4.81 -7.95
N LEU A 76 -2.29 -4.94 -9.06
CA LEU A 76 -3.20 -3.95 -9.60
C LEU A 76 -4.62 -4.24 -9.10
N ARG A 77 -5.22 -3.25 -8.44
CA ARG A 77 -6.67 -3.22 -8.24
C ARG A 77 -7.31 -2.49 -9.42
N ALA A 78 -7.80 -3.26 -10.36
CA ALA A 78 -8.50 -2.75 -11.53
C ALA A 78 -9.98 -2.51 -11.21
N ARG A 79 -10.59 -1.66 -12.05
CA ARG A 79 -12.02 -1.36 -12.01
C ARG A 79 -12.58 -1.60 -13.39
N ARG A 80 -13.75 -2.19 -13.50
CA ARG A 80 -14.47 -2.28 -14.77
C ARG A 80 -15.86 -1.70 -14.61
N HIS A 81 -16.15 -0.61 -15.32
CA HIS A 81 -17.50 -0.05 -15.35
C HIS A 81 -18.44 -1.04 -16.03
N LEU A 82 -19.45 -1.49 -15.30
CA LEU A 82 -20.55 -2.30 -15.84
C LEU A 82 -21.71 -1.39 -16.26
N THR A 83 -21.94 -0.32 -15.51
CA THR A 83 -22.89 0.77 -15.80
C THR A 83 -22.30 2.10 -15.30
N PRO A 84 -22.88 3.28 -15.61
CA PRO A 84 -22.41 4.57 -15.08
C PRO A 84 -22.36 4.65 -13.55
N VAL A 85 -23.08 3.76 -12.85
CA VAL A 85 -23.22 3.74 -11.39
C VAL A 85 -22.64 2.48 -10.74
N GLN A 86 -22.34 1.43 -11.52
CA GLN A 86 -21.80 0.17 -11.03
C GLN A 86 -20.43 -0.12 -11.64
N SER A 87 -19.47 -0.37 -10.76
CA SER A 87 -18.13 -0.80 -11.14
C SER A 87 -17.80 -2.10 -10.43
N MET A 88 -17.31 -3.07 -11.20
CA MET A 88 -16.74 -4.29 -10.66
C MET A 88 -15.28 -4.04 -10.30
N ILE A 89 -14.83 -4.58 -9.17
CA ILE A 89 -13.42 -4.58 -8.80
C ILE A 89 -12.83 -5.93 -9.20
N SER A 90 -11.65 -5.91 -9.78
CA SER A 90 -10.86 -7.10 -10.05
C SER A 90 -9.42 -6.86 -9.63
N TYR A 91 -8.76 -7.93 -9.19
CA TYR A 91 -7.35 -7.91 -8.84
C TYR A 91 -6.55 -8.60 -9.93
N HIS A 92 -5.43 -7.99 -10.30
CA HIS A 92 -4.51 -8.52 -11.30
C HIS A 92 -3.09 -8.46 -10.76
N ILE A 93 -2.34 -9.53 -10.95
CA ILE A 93 -0.89 -9.53 -10.71
C ILE A 93 -0.24 -9.27 -12.04
N CYS A 94 0.51 -8.17 -12.13
CA CYS A 94 1.27 -7.75 -13.29
C CYS A 94 2.75 -8.04 -13.03
N ASP A 95 3.37 -8.95 -13.79
CA ASP A 95 4.82 -9.20 -13.72
C ASP A 95 5.55 -8.21 -14.63
N ALA A 96 6.14 -7.16 -14.05
CA ALA A 96 6.80 -6.11 -14.82
C ALA A 96 8.04 -6.58 -15.61
N ARG A 97 8.58 -7.77 -15.31
CA ARG A 97 9.72 -8.36 -16.00
C ARG A 97 9.30 -9.15 -17.23
N THR A 98 8.17 -9.86 -17.16
CA THR A 98 7.67 -10.70 -18.28
C THR A 98 6.58 -10.02 -19.10
N GLY A 99 5.90 -9.02 -18.54
CA GLY A 99 4.70 -8.40 -19.12
C GLY A 99 3.45 -9.25 -18.97
N GLU A 100 3.49 -10.34 -18.20
CA GLU A 100 2.35 -11.24 -17.99
C GLU A 100 1.37 -10.68 -16.95
N VAL A 101 0.08 -10.95 -17.17
CA VAL A 101 -1.00 -10.56 -16.26
C VAL A 101 -1.78 -11.78 -15.82
N ILE A 102 -1.84 -11.99 -14.51
CA ILE A 102 -2.68 -13.02 -13.88
C ILE A 102 -3.88 -12.32 -13.28
N SER A 103 -5.07 -12.59 -13.83
CA SER A 103 -6.33 -12.08 -13.27
C SER A 103 -6.81 -13.01 -12.16
N LEU A 104 -7.03 -12.48 -10.96
CA LEU A 104 -7.53 -13.27 -9.85
C LEU A 104 -9.01 -13.58 -10.07
N ALA A 105 -9.46 -14.76 -9.63
CA ALA A 105 -10.87 -15.11 -9.68
C ALA A 105 -11.68 -14.09 -8.88
N LYS A 106 -12.92 -13.81 -9.33
CA LYS A 106 -13.78 -12.79 -8.70
C LYS A 106 -13.93 -13.07 -7.21
N ASN A 107 -13.47 -12.12 -6.39
CA ASN A 107 -13.83 -12.05 -4.99
C ASN A 107 -15.24 -11.45 -4.89
N CYS A 108 -16.10 -12.03 -4.05
CA CYS A 108 -17.48 -11.57 -3.86
C CYS A 108 -17.58 -10.34 -2.92
N SER A 109 -16.45 -9.90 -2.33
CA SER A 109 -16.41 -8.75 -1.42
C SER A 109 -16.62 -7.43 -2.16
N THR A 110 -17.89 -6.99 -2.21
CA THR A 110 -18.29 -5.62 -2.59
C THR A 110 -18.06 -4.60 -1.47
N ARG A 111 -17.33 -4.97 -0.41
CA ARG A 111 -17.35 -4.29 0.88
C ARG A 111 -15.94 -3.83 1.24
N VAL A 112 -15.80 -2.49 1.31
CA VAL A 112 -14.74 -1.71 1.97
C VAL A 112 -13.58 -1.21 1.08
N SER A 113 -13.05 -0.06 1.52
CA SER A 113 -11.93 0.72 0.99
C SER A 113 -10.80 -0.15 0.43
N GLY A 114 -10.31 0.18 -0.76
CA GLY A 114 -9.42 -0.70 -1.51
C GLY A 114 -8.09 -1.02 -0.83
N SER A 115 -7.62 -0.17 0.09
CA SER A 115 -6.25 -0.22 0.61
C SER A 115 -5.97 -1.37 1.60
N ASN A 116 -6.82 -2.40 1.64
CA ASN A 116 -6.70 -3.54 2.56
C ASN A 116 -6.12 -4.81 1.91
N VAL A 117 -5.76 -4.75 0.64
CA VAL A 117 -5.21 -5.90 -0.10
C VAL A 117 -3.69 -5.79 -0.21
N GLY A 118 -3.00 -6.88 0.12
CA GLY A 118 -1.54 -7.00 0.05
C GLY A 118 -1.09 -8.17 -0.82
N LEU A 119 0.19 -8.16 -1.18
CA LEU A 119 0.88 -9.20 -1.95
C LEU A 119 2.09 -9.67 -1.16
N ILE A 120 2.28 -10.97 -1.02
CA ILE A 120 3.44 -11.55 -0.35
C ILE A 120 3.95 -12.80 -1.08
N LEU A 121 5.27 -12.96 -1.10
CA LEU A 121 5.95 -14.12 -1.65
C LEU A 121 6.65 -14.90 -0.54
N LYS A 122 6.59 -16.24 -0.62
CA LYS A 122 7.30 -17.17 0.27
C LYS A 122 7.88 -18.31 -0.57
N GLY A 123 9.15 -18.17 -0.97
CA GLY A 123 9.76 -19.02 -1.98
C GLY A 123 9.12 -18.78 -3.36
N GLU A 124 8.66 -19.84 -4.01
CA GLU A 124 7.96 -19.76 -5.30
C GLU A 124 6.44 -19.48 -5.16
N ARG A 125 5.92 -19.49 -3.92
CA ARG A 125 4.50 -19.26 -3.67
C ARG A 125 4.22 -17.77 -3.57
N CYS A 126 3.22 -17.33 -4.32
CA CYS A 126 2.71 -15.97 -4.30
C CYS A 126 1.27 -15.99 -3.76
N MET A 127 1.00 -15.11 -2.79
CA MET A 127 -0.32 -14.98 -2.18
C MET A 127 -0.75 -13.52 -2.16
N VAL A 128 -2.03 -13.32 -2.47
CA VAL A 128 -2.73 -12.05 -2.29
C VAL A 128 -3.66 -12.22 -1.12
N ALA A 129 -3.64 -11.29 -0.16
CA ALA A 129 -4.52 -11.36 0.99
C ALA A 129 -5.20 -10.02 1.27
N GLU A 130 -6.47 -10.07 1.65
CA GLU A 130 -7.29 -8.93 2.02
C GLU A 130 -7.82 -9.11 3.44
N LEU A 131 -7.65 -8.10 4.29
CA LEU A 131 -8.12 -8.13 5.67
C LEU A 131 -9.32 -7.21 5.86
N LEU A 132 -10.37 -7.73 6.48
CA LEU A 132 -11.63 -7.03 6.73
C LEU A 132 -11.98 -7.08 8.23
N PRO A 133 -11.44 -6.16 9.05
CA PRO A 133 -11.82 -6.07 10.47
C PRO A 133 -13.29 -5.66 10.64
N ARG A 134 -14.00 -6.30 11.57
CA ARG A 134 -15.38 -5.95 11.91
C ARG A 134 -15.43 -4.68 12.75
N SER A 135 -16.39 -3.81 12.44
CA SER A 135 -16.66 -2.56 13.16
C SER A 135 -17.69 -2.72 14.30
N ASP A 136 -17.94 -3.94 14.77
CA ASP A 136 -18.98 -4.30 15.75
C ASP A 136 -18.47 -4.48 17.19
N GLY A 137 -17.18 -4.21 17.43
CA GLY A 137 -16.55 -4.40 18.73
C GLY A 137 -16.21 -5.84 19.10
N SER A 138 -16.38 -6.79 18.19
CA SER A 138 -16.06 -8.20 18.46
C SER A 138 -14.57 -8.50 18.50
N GLY A 139 -13.72 -7.66 17.89
CA GLY A 139 -12.30 -7.98 17.68
C GLY A 139 -12.09 -9.12 16.70
N ILE A 140 -13.04 -9.32 15.77
CA ILE A 140 -12.94 -10.33 14.72
C ILE A 140 -12.65 -9.64 13.39
N ALA A 141 -11.78 -10.24 12.58
CA ALA A 141 -11.50 -9.83 11.21
C ALA A 141 -11.62 -11.04 10.28
N THR A 142 -12.11 -10.79 9.07
CA THR A 142 -12.10 -11.79 8.00
C THR A 142 -10.83 -11.62 7.18
N LEU A 143 -10.00 -12.66 7.10
CA LEU A 143 -8.84 -12.74 6.20
C LEU A 143 -9.24 -13.54 4.95
N LEU A 144 -9.11 -12.91 3.78
CA LEU A 144 -9.32 -13.54 2.48
C LEU A 144 -7.97 -13.78 1.84
N CYS A 145 -7.61 -15.03 1.57
CA CYS A 145 -6.35 -15.40 0.92
C CYS A 145 -6.58 -16.00 -0.46
N TYR A 146 -5.81 -15.57 -1.44
CA TYR A 146 -5.75 -16.14 -2.78
C TYR A 146 -4.31 -16.56 -3.08
N THR A 147 -4.06 -17.87 -3.12
CA THR A 147 -2.78 -18.41 -3.59
C THR A 147 -2.79 -18.50 -5.10
N VAL A 148 -1.80 -17.89 -5.75
CA VAL A 148 -1.67 -17.96 -7.21
C VAL A 148 -1.56 -19.43 -7.66
N GLY A 149 -2.41 -19.81 -8.61
CA GLY A 149 -2.53 -21.19 -9.12
C GLY A 149 -3.59 -22.06 -8.43
N GLN A 150 -4.17 -21.63 -7.30
CA GLN A 150 -5.26 -22.37 -6.64
C GLN A 150 -6.67 -21.95 -7.10
N TYR A 151 -6.77 -20.83 -7.85
CA TYR A 151 -7.99 -20.31 -8.48
C TYR A 151 -9.21 -20.09 -7.58
N GLN A 152 -9.01 -19.99 -6.26
CA GLN A 152 -10.07 -19.81 -5.28
C GLN A 152 -9.60 -18.91 -4.13
N TRP A 153 -10.54 -18.18 -3.53
CA TRP A 153 -10.32 -17.44 -2.30
C TRP A 153 -10.67 -18.33 -1.11
N VAL A 154 -9.78 -18.37 -0.12
CA VAL A 154 -10.01 -19.03 1.17
C VAL A 154 -10.32 -17.95 2.20
N GLU A 155 -11.43 -18.11 2.91
CA GLU A 155 -11.88 -17.20 3.96
C GLU A 155 -11.57 -17.78 5.33
N MET A 156 -11.01 -16.96 6.22
CA MET A 156 -10.69 -17.32 7.60
C MET A 156 -11.17 -16.21 8.54
N GLU A 157 -11.74 -16.58 9.69
CA GLU A 157 -12.05 -15.64 10.76
C GLU A 157 -10.93 -15.63 11.79
N LEU A 158 -10.35 -14.45 12.02
CA LEU A 158 -9.25 -14.24 12.94
C LEU A 158 -9.68 -13.30 14.06
N THR A 159 -9.15 -13.53 15.26
CA THR A 159 -9.35 -12.63 16.41
C THR A 159 -8.15 -11.71 16.57
N TYR A 160 -8.39 -10.48 17.05
CA TYR A 160 -7.36 -9.50 17.37
C TYR A 160 -7.77 -8.68 18.60
N SER A 161 -6.78 -8.12 19.28
CA SER A 161 -6.98 -7.29 20.47
C SER A 161 -6.01 -6.11 20.47
N PRO A 162 -6.44 -4.89 20.82
CA PRO A 162 -7.77 -4.52 21.31
C PRO A 162 -8.80 -4.42 20.18
N PRO A 163 -10.09 -4.75 20.40
CA PRO A 163 -11.10 -4.65 19.36
C PRO A 163 -11.34 -3.19 18.93
N LEU A 164 -11.73 -2.97 17.67
CA LEU A 164 -12.24 -1.67 17.24
C LEU A 164 -13.49 -1.28 18.04
N ILE A 165 -13.63 -0.01 18.41
CA ILE A 165 -14.85 0.47 19.08
C ILE A 165 -16.04 0.37 18.12
N LYS A 166 -17.25 0.05 18.63
CA LYS A 166 -18.50 -0.19 17.87
C LYS A 166 -18.94 0.89 16.87
N THR A 167 -18.34 2.07 16.91
CA THR A 167 -18.65 3.21 16.04
C THR A 167 -17.53 3.52 15.06
N ARG A 168 -16.38 2.84 15.20
CA ARG A 168 -15.17 3.07 14.43
C ARG A 168 -15.05 2.01 13.35
N SER A 169 -14.94 2.45 12.11
CA SER A 169 -14.58 1.55 10.99
C SER A 169 -13.07 1.50 10.80
N TRP A 170 -12.58 0.36 10.30
CA TRP A 170 -11.20 0.23 9.85
C TRP A 170 -10.92 1.20 8.70
N PHE A 171 -9.88 2.02 8.84
CA PHE A 171 -9.44 2.97 7.84
C PHE A 171 -8.13 2.51 7.23
N GLY A 172 -8.23 1.63 6.22
CA GLY A 172 -7.05 1.07 5.56
C GLY A 172 -6.27 2.12 4.76
N GLU A 173 -4.96 2.23 5.03
CA GLU A 173 -4.03 3.14 4.36
C GLU A 173 -2.90 2.40 3.61
N GLY A 174 -3.03 1.08 3.50
CA GLY A 174 -2.16 0.23 2.70
C GLY A 174 -1.76 -1.04 3.43
N VAL A 175 -1.13 -1.94 2.69
CA VAL A 175 -0.58 -3.19 3.22
C VAL A 175 0.89 -3.28 2.86
N VAL A 176 1.72 -3.64 3.83
CA VAL A 176 3.16 -3.80 3.64
C VAL A 176 3.52 -5.28 3.76
N SER A 177 4.37 -5.77 2.85
CA SER A 177 4.95 -7.11 2.94
C SER A 177 6.35 -7.01 3.52
N HIS A 178 6.56 -7.61 4.69
CA HIS A 178 7.84 -7.54 5.39
C HIS A 178 8.02 -8.69 6.39
N GLY A 179 9.22 -9.29 6.43
CA GLY A 179 9.54 -10.30 7.43
C GLY A 179 8.69 -11.57 7.38
N GLY A 180 8.14 -11.92 6.20
CA GLY A 180 7.22 -13.06 6.05
C GLY A 180 5.79 -12.78 6.51
N MET A 181 5.47 -11.54 6.89
CA MET A 181 4.14 -11.12 7.30
C MET A 181 3.59 -10.04 6.37
N LEU A 182 2.26 -9.98 6.30
CA LEU A 182 1.54 -8.81 5.80
C LEU A 182 1.15 -7.92 6.97
N TRP A 183 1.29 -6.61 6.78
CA TRP A 183 1.06 -5.57 7.78
C TRP A 183 0.01 -4.60 7.25
N TRP A 184 -1.22 -4.75 7.69
CA TRP A 184 -2.36 -3.90 7.34
C TRP A 184 -2.37 -2.66 8.22
N VAL A 185 -2.34 -1.49 7.59
CA VAL A 185 -2.10 -0.22 8.26
C VAL A 185 -3.39 0.59 8.37
N ASP A 186 -3.68 1.05 9.58
CA ASP A 186 -4.65 2.09 9.87
C ASP A 186 -3.97 3.12 10.79
N LEU A 187 -3.54 4.27 10.25
CA LEU A 187 -2.65 5.18 10.98
C LEU A 187 -3.33 5.86 12.19
N SER A 188 -4.65 5.65 12.37
CA SER A 188 -5.40 6.12 13.56
C SER A 188 -5.63 5.05 14.63
N TYR A 189 -5.35 3.79 14.35
CA TYR A 189 -5.51 2.69 15.31
C TYR A 189 -4.22 1.93 15.55
N GLY A 190 -3.47 1.62 14.50
CA GLY A 190 -2.29 0.79 14.58
C GLY A 190 -2.10 -0.05 13.34
N ILE A 191 -1.41 -1.17 13.53
CA ILE A 191 -1.14 -2.13 12.49
C ILE A 191 -1.70 -3.47 12.93
N LEU A 192 -2.36 -4.17 12.03
CA LEU A 192 -2.67 -5.59 12.19
C LEU A 192 -1.70 -6.37 11.31
N ALA A 193 -1.10 -7.44 11.82
CA ALA A 193 -0.14 -8.23 11.06
C ALA A 193 -0.31 -9.73 11.27
N CYS A 194 -0.11 -10.52 10.23
CA CYS A 194 -0.02 -11.98 10.31
C CYS A 194 0.81 -12.57 9.16
N ASP A 195 1.28 -13.81 9.31
CA ASP A 195 1.76 -14.64 8.19
C ASP A 195 0.55 -15.32 7.54
N PRO A 196 0.13 -14.91 6.33
CA PRO A 196 -1.04 -15.51 5.68
C PRO A 196 -0.77 -16.92 5.13
N PHE A 197 0.49 -17.40 5.16
CA PHE A 197 0.86 -18.78 4.82
C PHE A 197 0.89 -19.73 6.03
N ALA A 198 0.63 -19.24 7.24
CA ALA A 198 0.52 -20.10 8.41
C ALA A 198 -0.73 -21.00 8.28
N ASP A 199 -0.64 -22.24 8.78
CA ASP A 199 -1.81 -23.14 8.82
C ASP A 199 -2.90 -22.57 9.74
N GLU A 200 -2.49 -21.90 10.82
CA GLU A 200 -3.34 -21.14 11.75
C GLU A 200 -2.80 -19.71 11.88
N PRO A 201 -3.25 -18.76 11.04
CA PRO A 201 -2.78 -17.38 11.11
C PRO A 201 -3.25 -16.67 12.39
N GLU A 202 -2.36 -15.95 13.06
CA GLU A 202 -2.67 -15.13 14.24
C GLU A 202 -2.51 -13.65 13.91
N LEU A 203 -3.51 -12.82 14.23
CA LEU A 203 -3.42 -11.38 14.07
C LEU A 203 -2.76 -10.73 15.28
N LEU A 204 -1.60 -10.13 15.04
CA LEU A 204 -0.91 -9.27 15.98
C LEU A 204 -1.39 -7.83 15.81
N HIS A 205 -1.67 -7.16 16.92
CA HIS A 205 -1.87 -5.72 16.93
C HIS A 205 -0.60 -5.01 17.39
N ILE A 206 -0.16 -4.04 16.58
CA ILE A 206 1.04 -3.26 16.82
C ILE A 206 0.61 -1.79 16.91
N PRO A 207 0.61 -1.18 18.12
CA PRO A 207 0.30 0.23 18.27
C PRO A 207 1.39 1.09 17.60
N LEU A 208 1.01 2.24 17.07
CA LEU A 208 1.95 3.23 16.54
C LEU A 208 2.56 4.07 17.68
N PRO A 209 3.76 4.66 17.48
CA PRO A 209 4.33 5.62 18.43
C PRO A 209 3.36 6.77 18.72
N GLY A 210 3.19 7.10 20.00
CA GLY A 210 2.45 8.29 20.41
C GLY A 210 3.31 9.54 20.33
N VAL A 211 2.72 10.65 19.87
CA VAL A 211 3.35 11.97 19.82
C VAL A 211 2.49 12.94 20.62
N LEU A 212 3.09 13.77 21.48
CA LEU A 212 2.36 14.64 22.42
C LEU A 212 1.77 15.89 21.75
N ASP A 213 2.41 16.35 20.69
CA ASP A 213 2.15 17.59 19.96
C ASP A 213 1.64 17.29 18.55
N GLU A 214 0.62 16.45 18.42
CA GLU A 214 0.02 16.14 17.12
C GLU A 214 -0.55 17.41 16.46
N LEU A 215 -0.27 17.61 15.17
CA LEU A 215 -0.88 18.67 14.39
C LEU A 215 -2.42 18.50 14.45
N PRO A 216 -3.18 19.59 14.63
CA PRO A 216 -4.64 19.51 14.62
C PRO A 216 -5.07 18.90 13.29
N VAL A 217 -5.69 17.72 13.36
CA VAL A 217 -6.25 17.03 12.20
C VAL A 217 -7.39 17.91 11.70
N ASP A 218 -7.14 18.71 10.65
CA ASP A 218 -8.22 19.39 9.96
C ASP A 218 -9.19 18.31 9.47
N ALA A 219 -10.43 18.45 9.92
CA ALA A 219 -11.47 17.45 9.94
C ALA A 219 -11.45 16.43 8.77
N VAL A 220 -11.34 15.15 9.16
CA VAL A 220 -11.92 13.97 8.49
C VAL A 220 -11.14 13.28 7.36
N ASN A 221 -10.14 13.84 6.65
CA ASN A 221 -9.67 13.14 5.42
C ASN A 221 -8.18 13.10 5.04
N ASN A 222 -7.21 13.33 5.91
CA ASN A 222 -5.80 13.22 5.46
C ASN A 222 -4.76 12.82 6.53
N LEU A 223 -5.05 11.81 7.36
CA LEU A 223 -4.02 11.27 8.28
C LEU A 223 -2.77 10.80 7.52
N GLY A 224 -2.95 10.14 6.37
CA GLY A 224 -1.86 9.78 5.46
C GLY A 224 -1.05 10.95 4.88
N ALA A 225 -1.49 12.21 5.01
CA ALA A 225 -0.69 13.37 4.59
C ALA A 225 0.45 13.67 5.58
N TYR A 226 0.25 13.35 6.86
CA TYR A 226 1.19 13.65 7.93
C TYR A 226 1.87 12.41 8.49
N ARG A 227 1.37 11.21 8.17
CA ARG A 227 1.87 9.94 8.73
C ARG A 227 2.06 8.93 7.61
N CYS A 228 3.08 8.09 7.71
CA CYS A 228 3.18 6.93 6.83
C CYS A 228 3.95 5.78 7.49
N LEU A 229 3.67 4.57 7.04
CA LEU A 229 4.42 3.36 7.39
C LEU A 229 4.94 2.69 6.12
N LYS A 230 6.26 2.50 6.02
CA LYS A 230 6.91 1.85 4.87
C LYS A 230 8.14 1.04 5.30
N VAL A 231 8.60 0.14 4.44
CA VAL A 231 9.90 -0.52 4.62
C VAL A 231 10.99 0.38 4.06
N SER A 232 12.01 0.64 4.87
CA SER A 232 13.23 1.33 4.44
C SER A 232 14.41 0.65 5.13
N GLY A 233 15.55 0.52 4.46
CA GLY A 233 16.76 -0.11 5.03
C GLY A 233 16.52 -1.47 5.70
N GLY A 234 15.58 -2.27 5.16
CA GLY A 234 15.22 -3.58 5.71
C GLY A 234 14.42 -3.56 7.01
N LYS A 235 13.87 -2.41 7.43
CA LYS A 235 13.04 -2.27 8.63
C LYS A 235 11.72 -1.60 8.30
N LEU A 236 10.66 -1.95 9.03
CA LEU A 236 9.43 -1.16 9.06
C LEU A 236 9.70 0.16 9.79
N ARG A 237 9.42 1.27 9.10
CA ARG A 237 9.59 2.62 9.63
C ARG A 237 8.27 3.36 9.60
N PHE A 238 7.94 3.97 10.73
CA PHE A 238 6.86 4.92 10.87
C PHE A 238 7.44 6.33 10.81
N VAL A 239 6.78 7.20 10.05
CA VAL A 239 7.11 8.62 9.94
C VAL A 239 5.88 9.42 10.32
N GLN A 240 6.06 10.45 11.12
CA GLN A 240 5.01 11.41 11.47
C GLN A 240 5.53 12.84 11.44
N ILE A 241 4.76 13.70 10.80
CA ILE A 241 4.88 15.15 10.87
C ILE A 241 3.99 15.65 12.00
N HIS A 242 4.56 16.40 12.94
CA HIS A 242 3.88 16.92 14.13
C HIS A 242 4.46 18.28 14.53
N GLY A 243 4.04 18.83 15.68
CA GLY A 243 4.45 20.15 16.15
C GLY A 243 3.46 21.25 15.80
N SER A 244 3.90 22.51 15.86
CA SER A 244 3.07 23.64 15.46
C SER A 244 3.12 23.86 13.94
N ARG A 245 2.09 24.51 13.39
CA ARG A 245 2.07 24.87 11.95
C ARG A 245 3.25 25.73 11.52
N ASP A 246 3.79 26.55 12.42
CA ASP A 246 4.92 27.45 12.15
C ASP A 246 6.28 26.77 12.30
N ALA A 247 6.35 25.64 13.01
CA ALA A 247 7.58 24.90 13.26
C ALA A 247 7.33 23.37 13.24
N PRO A 248 6.89 22.81 12.11
CA PRO A 248 6.62 21.38 12.00
C PRO A 248 7.92 20.57 12.10
N VAL A 249 7.81 19.40 12.72
CA VAL A 249 8.89 18.44 12.95
C VAL A 249 8.52 17.12 12.28
N VAL A 250 9.50 16.50 11.61
CA VAL A 250 9.39 15.13 11.12
C VAL A 250 10.13 14.22 12.08
N SER A 251 9.41 13.26 12.63
CA SER A 251 9.98 12.21 13.47
C SER A 251 9.86 10.86 12.78
N THR A 252 10.85 10.01 13.00
CA THR A 252 10.90 8.66 12.42
C THR A 252 11.25 7.64 13.49
N TRP A 253 10.60 6.49 13.40
CA TRP A 253 10.83 5.35 14.28
C TRP A 253 10.95 4.07 13.47
N ALA A 254 11.85 3.19 13.85
CA ALA A 254 11.94 1.84 13.31
C ALA A 254 11.36 0.82 14.28
N LEU A 255 10.53 -0.09 13.77
CA LEU A 255 9.99 -1.17 14.57
C LEU A 255 11.13 -2.10 15.02
N ALA A 256 11.26 -2.28 16.34
CA ALA A 256 12.28 -3.14 16.93
C ALA A 256 11.80 -4.59 16.99
N ASP A 257 10.53 -4.79 17.33
CA ASP A 257 9.90 -6.10 17.41
C ASP A 257 8.39 -6.04 17.15
N PRO A 258 7.74 -7.18 16.87
CA PRO A 258 6.29 -7.24 16.64
C PRO A 258 5.41 -6.94 17.87
N ALA A 259 5.98 -6.68 19.05
CA ALA A 259 5.20 -6.31 20.25
C ALA A 259 4.84 -4.81 20.28
N GLY A 260 5.29 -4.03 19.29
CA GLY A 260 5.05 -2.59 19.22
C GLY A 260 6.12 -1.75 19.89
N ASN A 261 7.32 -2.29 20.09
CA ASN A 261 8.47 -1.50 20.52
C ASN A 261 9.06 -0.75 19.31
N TRP A 262 9.04 0.57 19.38
CA TRP A 262 9.53 1.46 18.33
C TRP A 262 10.78 2.21 18.78
N ASN A 263 11.88 2.05 18.04
CA ASN A 263 13.12 2.78 18.29
C ASN A 263 13.08 4.13 17.57
N PRO A 264 13.17 5.27 18.28
CA PRO A 264 13.30 6.57 17.63
C PRO A 264 14.63 6.66 16.87
N GLU A 265 14.59 7.15 15.63
CA GLU A 265 15.78 7.29 14.78
C GLU A 265 16.09 8.76 14.49
N HIS A 266 15.11 9.53 14.04
CA HIS A 266 15.28 10.95 13.70
C HIS A 266 14.15 11.82 14.25
N ASN A 267 14.49 13.06 14.56
CA ASN A 267 13.58 14.15 14.92
C ASN A 267 14.19 15.43 14.36
N VAL A 268 13.61 15.96 13.29
CA VAL A 268 14.21 17.05 12.50
C VAL A 268 13.15 18.09 12.16
N ARG A 269 13.50 19.38 12.23
CA ARG A 269 12.57 20.43 11.81
C ARG A 269 12.41 20.37 10.29
N LEU A 270 11.19 20.52 9.82
CA LEU A 270 10.93 20.48 8.39
C LEU A 270 11.59 21.65 7.65
N ALA A 271 11.82 22.79 8.34
CA ALA A 271 12.62 23.89 7.83
C ALA A 271 14.06 23.47 7.46
N ASP A 272 14.67 22.59 8.27
CA ASP A 272 16.02 22.07 8.00
C ASP A 272 15.97 21.13 6.78
N VAL A 273 14.94 20.27 6.68
CA VAL A 273 14.73 19.41 5.50
C VAL A 273 14.54 20.24 4.22
N TRP A 274 13.75 21.31 4.25
CA TRP A 274 13.47 22.16 3.08
C TRP A 274 14.65 22.99 2.59
N THR A 275 15.66 23.19 3.45
CA THR A 275 16.89 23.92 3.14
C THR A 275 18.02 23.00 2.68
N ASP A 276 17.88 21.69 2.86
CA ASP A 276 18.83 20.70 2.40
C ASP A 276 18.87 20.61 0.86
N GLU A 277 20.07 20.51 0.30
CA GLU A 277 20.30 20.46 -1.15
C GLU A 277 19.55 19.31 -1.81
N SER A 278 19.45 18.15 -1.14
CA SER A 278 18.74 17.00 -1.68
C SER A 278 17.24 17.26 -1.84
N TYR A 279 16.62 18.04 -0.94
CA TYR A 279 15.22 18.43 -1.06
C TYR A 279 15.02 19.44 -2.18
N LEU A 280 15.89 20.45 -2.28
CA LEU A 280 15.82 21.46 -3.34
C LEU A 280 15.87 20.82 -4.74
N ASN A 281 16.69 19.78 -4.89
CA ASN A 281 16.80 19.02 -6.13
C ASN A 281 15.53 18.25 -6.50
N THR A 282 14.59 18.03 -5.58
CA THR A 282 13.30 17.40 -5.87
C THR A 282 12.29 18.34 -6.53
N MET A 283 12.49 19.66 -6.40
CA MET A 283 11.53 20.71 -6.80
C MET A 283 10.12 20.58 -6.16
N LEU A 284 9.99 19.84 -5.06
CA LEU A 284 8.74 19.71 -4.31
C LEU A 284 8.41 21.02 -3.55
N PRO A 285 7.12 21.34 -3.36
CA PRO A 285 6.71 22.56 -2.67
C PRO A 285 7.14 22.54 -1.20
N ARG A 286 7.40 23.71 -0.62
CA ARG A 286 7.73 23.86 0.81
C ARG A 286 6.46 24.05 1.64
N THR A 287 5.56 23.09 1.55
CA THR A 287 4.26 23.14 2.22
C THR A 287 3.90 21.77 2.77
N VAL A 288 3.31 21.75 3.96
CA VAL A 288 2.60 20.58 4.46
C VAL A 288 1.12 20.84 4.20
N SER A 289 0.51 20.05 3.30
CA SER A 289 -0.89 20.17 2.89
C SER A 289 -1.73 19.08 3.52
#